data_AF-L1P7E7-F1
#
_entry.id   AF-L1P7E7-F1
#
_cell.length_a   1.000
_cell.length_b   1.000
_cell.length_c   1.000
_cell.angle_alpha   90.00
_cell.angle_beta   90.00
_cell.angle_gamma   90.00
#
_symmetry.space_group_name_H-M   'P 1'
#
loop_
_entity.id
_entity.type
_entity.pdbx_description
1 polymer ?
#
loop_
_entity_poly.entity_id
_entity_poly.type
_entity_poly.pdbx_seq_one_letter_code
_entity_poly.pdbx_strand_id
1 'polypeptide(L)'
;MYSIKLGEVLSELNAYYSEVSALEINKSKGITRGKDDKTDAKMIALYALRNIDKIVLSKVTDEAIQELKLLFAEREKIQKSITSLKMTQENEGRVNSKAYESVQKINQQTRVALKNSLKAIENEIERVFKEHPELKKNRDLLKSIKGIGTIISAYLVMITHNFTKFKNSRKFACYSGIAPFEHSSGKSVRGKTQVNHFANKKVKALLSMAVQSAKKYNSQIKAYFEKKKEQGKHILLISNNIKFKLVNIAFAVIKRGTPYVDIYKYATVA
;
A
#
# COMPACT_ATOMS: atom_id res chain seq x y z
N MET A 1 -0.08 -13.85 -8.62
CA MET A 1 0.38 -14.27 -9.96
C MET A 1 -0.40 -15.48 -10.42
N TYR A 2 -0.50 -16.56 -9.64
CA TYR A 2 -1.29 -17.75 -10.05
C TYR A 2 -2.76 -17.47 -10.42
N SER A 3 -3.45 -16.57 -9.71
CA SER A 3 -4.85 -16.23 -10.03
C SER A 3 -5.03 -15.46 -11.34
N ILE A 4 -3.98 -14.81 -11.86
CA ILE A 4 -4.07 -13.97 -13.06
C ILE A 4 -4.26 -14.83 -14.30
N LYS A 5 -3.36 -15.81 -14.52
CA LYS A 5 -3.44 -16.71 -15.67
C LYS A 5 -4.75 -17.51 -15.68
N LEU A 6 -5.20 -17.94 -14.52
CA LEU A 6 -6.50 -18.60 -14.38
C LEU A 6 -7.65 -17.66 -14.76
N GLY A 7 -7.62 -16.41 -14.29
CA GLY A 7 -8.62 -15.40 -14.65
C GLY A 7 -8.66 -15.09 -16.15
N GLU A 8 -7.50 -15.00 -16.80
CA GLU A 8 -7.38 -14.84 -18.26
C GLU A 8 -8.06 -15.99 -19.00
N VAL A 9 -7.68 -17.23 -18.68
CA VAL A 9 -8.24 -18.43 -19.31
C VAL A 9 -9.75 -18.52 -19.08
N LEU A 10 -10.22 -18.25 -17.86
CA LEU A 10 -11.66 -18.25 -17.56
C LEU A 10 -12.39 -17.15 -18.35
N SER A 11 -11.78 -15.99 -18.54
CA SER A 11 -12.35 -14.91 -19.35
C SER A 11 -12.37 -15.26 -20.83
N GLU A 12 -11.33 -15.90 -21.37
CA GLU A 12 -11.27 -16.39 -22.76
C GLU A 12 -12.37 -17.44 -23.02
N LEU A 13 -12.65 -18.28 -22.02
CA LEU A 13 -13.72 -19.28 -22.07
C LEU A 13 -15.12 -18.71 -21.80
N ASN A 14 -15.28 -17.39 -21.64
CA ASN A 14 -16.52 -16.73 -21.22
C ASN A 14 -17.14 -17.34 -19.93
N ALA A 15 -16.30 -17.87 -19.04
CA ALA A 15 -16.73 -18.46 -17.79
C ALA A 15 -16.87 -17.39 -16.70
N TYR A 16 -17.97 -17.46 -15.96
CA TYR A 16 -18.18 -16.60 -14.79
C TYR A 16 -17.32 -17.07 -13.61
N TYR A 17 -16.57 -16.17 -13.01
CA TYR A 17 -15.74 -16.46 -11.84
C TYR A 17 -15.70 -15.31 -10.85
N SER A 18 -15.32 -15.61 -9.61
CA SER A 18 -15.11 -14.62 -8.56
C SER A 18 -13.82 -14.91 -7.79
N GLU A 19 -12.97 -13.90 -7.62
CA GLU A 19 -11.71 -13.97 -6.87
C GLU A 19 -11.95 -13.43 -5.46
N VAL A 20 -11.97 -14.33 -4.48
CA VAL A 20 -12.19 -14.02 -3.08
C VAL A 20 -10.89 -14.21 -2.29
N SER A 21 -10.67 -13.38 -1.26
CA SER A 21 -9.50 -13.54 -0.40
C SER A 21 -9.52 -14.90 0.31
N ALA A 22 -8.45 -15.67 0.16
CA ALA A 22 -8.30 -16.95 0.88
C ALA A 22 -8.40 -16.77 2.41
N LEU A 23 -7.99 -15.62 2.95
CA LEU A 23 -8.13 -15.30 4.37
C LEU A 23 -9.60 -15.17 4.78
N GLU A 24 -10.42 -14.56 3.93
CA GLU A 24 -11.86 -14.41 4.17
C GLU A 24 -12.54 -15.78 4.22
N ILE A 25 -12.28 -16.62 3.21
CA ILE A 25 -12.78 -18.01 3.18
C ILE A 25 -12.32 -18.74 4.44
N ASN A 26 -11.04 -18.67 4.79
CA ASN A 26 -10.50 -19.34 5.98
C ASN A 26 -11.09 -18.84 7.30
N LYS A 27 -11.46 -17.57 7.41
CA LYS A 27 -12.08 -16.99 8.63
C LYS A 27 -13.59 -17.21 8.70
N SER A 28 -14.23 -17.52 7.58
CA SER A 28 -15.62 -17.95 7.53
C SER A 28 -15.81 -19.42 7.93
N LYS A 29 -14.71 -20.19 7.99
CA LYS A 29 -14.73 -21.58 8.42
C LYS A 29 -15.21 -21.67 9.88
N GLY A 30 -16.12 -22.60 10.12
CA GLY A 30 -16.45 -23.03 11.48
C GLY A 30 -15.34 -23.88 12.09
N ILE A 31 -15.67 -24.69 13.08
CA ILE A 31 -14.72 -25.64 13.67
C ILE A 31 -14.37 -26.71 12.64
N THR A 32 -13.10 -26.80 12.26
CA THR A 32 -12.58 -27.82 11.33
C THR A 32 -11.44 -28.60 11.98
N ARG A 33 -11.42 -29.93 11.80
CA ARG A 33 -10.32 -30.81 12.23
C ARG A 33 -9.69 -31.46 11.00
N GLY A 34 -8.37 -31.38 10.90
CA GLY A 34 -7.61 -31.89 9.75
C GLY A 34 -7.48 -30.89 8.59
N LYS A 35 -6.49 -31.12 7.74
CA LYS A 35 -6.24 -30.35 6.52
C LYS A 35 -6.02 -31.34 5.38
N ASP A 36 -7.03 -31.47 4.53
CA ASP A 36 -6.93 -32.22 3.28
C ASP A 36 -7.58 -31.43 2.13
N ASP A 37 -7.21 -31.77 0.89
CA ASP A 37 -7.68 -31.04 -0.31
C ASP A 37 -9.20 -31.23 -0.51
N LYS A 38 -9.75 -32.38 -0.12
CA LYS A 38 -11.19 -32.68 -0.21
C LYS A 38 -12.00 -31.75 0.71
N THR A 39 -11.55 -31.55 1.94
CA THR A 39 -12.19 -30.64 2.89
C THR A 39 -12.03 -29.20 2.42
N ASP A 40 -10.87 -28.80 1.92
CA ASP A 40 -10.69 -27.44 1.40
C ASP A 40 -11.59 -27.15 0.18
N ALA A 41 -11.71 -28.08 -0.77
CA ALA A 41 -12.63 -27.95 -1.91
C ALA A 41 -14.10 -27.85 -1.44
N LYS A 42 -14.51 -28.71 -0.50
CA LYS A 42 -15.86 -28.67 0.10
C LYS A 42 -16.12 -27.33 0.81
N MET A 43 -15.11 -26.78 1.49
CA MET A 43 -15.21 -25.50 2.20
C MET A 43 -15.37 -24.33 1.24
N ILE A 44 -14.62 -24.32 0.13
CA ILE A 44 -14.76 -23.29 -0.91
C ILE A 44 -16.17 -23.34 -1.51
N ALA A 45 -16.69 -24.54 -1.82
CA ALA A 45 -18.05 -24.72 -2.34
C ALA A 45 -19.12 -24.25 -1.35
N LEU A 46 -18.99 -24.61 -0.06
CA LEU A 46 -19.93 -24.18 0.99
C LEU A 46 -19.90 -22.66 1.21
N TYR A 47 -18.71 -22.06 1.20
CA TYR A 47 -18.58 -20.60 1.28
C TYR A 47 -19.28 -19.93 0.11
N ALA A 48 -19.09 -20.44 -1.10
CA ALA A 48 -19.72 -19.91 -2.30
C ALA A 48 -21.25 -19.98 -2.21
N LEU A 49 -21.80 -21.13 -1.82
CA LEU A 49 -23.24 -21.33 -1.67
C LEU A 49 -23.85 -20.38 -0.62
N ARG A 50 -23.19 -20.20 0.52
CA ARG A 50 -23.68 -19.37 1.63
C ARG A 50 -23.62 -17.86 1.37
N ASN A 51 -22.78 -17.43 0.44
CA ASN A 51 -22.55 -16.01 0.13
C ASN A 51 -22.92 -15.68 -1.31
N ILE A 52 -23.78 -16.48 -1.94
CA ILE A 52 -24.18 -16.31 -3.34
C ILE A 52 -24.78 -14.91 -3.60
N ASP A 53 -25.46 -14.35 -2.59
CA ASP A 53 -26.03 -13.00 -2.58
C ASP A 53 -24.98 -11.87 -2.54
N LYS A 54 -23.75 -12.17 -2.10
CA LYS A 54 -22.67 -11.20 -1.91
C LYS A 54 -21.53 -11.36 -2.91
N ILE A 55 -21.44 -12.51 -3.57
CA ILE A 55 -20.38 -12.81 -4.53
C ILE A 55 -20.59 -11.95 -5.78
N VAL A 56 -19.57 -11.14 -6.06
CA VAL A 56 -19.50 -10.31 -7.28
C VAL A 56 -18.54 -10.97 -8.26
N LEU A 57 -18.91 -10.98 -9.53
CA LEU A 57 -18.07 -11.50 -10.60
C LEU A 57 -16.79 -10.67 -10.71
N SER A 58 -15.67 -11.38 -10.76
CA SER A 58 -14.37 -10.79 -11.00
C SER A 58 -14.18 -10.50 -12.47
N LYS A 59 -13.35 -9.49 -12.75
CA LYS A 59 -12.84 -9.20 -14.08
C LYS A 59 -11.33 -9.38 -14.07
N VAL A 60 -10.78 -9.74 -15.24
CA VAL A 60 -9.34 -9.77 -15.43
C VAL A 60 -8.80 -8.37 -15.13
N THR A 61 -7.74 -8.32 -14.33
CA THR A 61 -7.11 -7.04 -14.03
C THR A 61 -6.44 -6.50 -15.28
N ASP A 62 -6.59 -5.20 -15.54
CA ASP A 62 -5.93 -4.47 -16.62
C ASP A 62 -4.44 -4.84 -16.72
N GLU A 63 -3.98 -5.15 -17.93
CA GLU A 63 -2.61 -5.58 -18.25
C GLU A 63 -1.57 -4.59 -17.70
N ALA A 64 -1.82 -3.28 -17.82
CA ALA A 64 -0.95 -2.23 -17.28
C ALA A 64 -0.81 -2.33 -15.75
N ILE A 65 -1.90 -2.68 -15.06
CA ILE A 65 -1.89 -2.88 -13.61
C ILE A 65 -1.15 -4.17 -13.24
N GLN A 66 -1.19 -5.21 -14.09
CA GLN A 66 -0.42 -6.44 -13.89
C GLN A 66 1.09 -6.18 -14.05
N GLU A 67 1.48 -5.47 -15.10
CA GLU A 67 2.87 -5.08 -15.35
C GLU A 67 3.42 -4.22 -14.21
N LEU A 68 2.67 -3.20 -13.79
CA LEU A 68 3.04 -2.36 -12.64
C LEU A 68 3.22 -3.19 -11.36
N LYS A 69 2.35 -4.19 -11.10
CA LYS A 69 2.51 -5.08 -9.94
C LYS A 69 3.82 -5.85 -9.97
N LEU A 70 4.21 -6.37 -11.14
CA LEU A 70 5.48 -7.07 -11.32
C LEU A 70 6.66 -6.12 -11.06
N LEU A 71 6.66 -4.95 -11.71
CA LEU A 71 7.72 -3.94 -11.57
C LEU A 71 7.85 -3.46 -10.12
N PHE A 72 6.74 -3.19 -9.43
CA PHE A 72 6.78 -2.78 -8.02
C PHE A 72 7.22 -3.88 -7.07
N ALA A 73 6.88 -5.15 -7.35
CA ALA A 73 7.37 -6.28 -6.57
C ALA A 73 8.90 -6.40 -6.70
N GLU A 74 9.42 -6.27 -7.91
CA GLU A 74 10.86 -6.35 -8.15
C GLU A 74 11.61 -5.12 -7.57
N ARG A 75 11.06 -3.92 -7.76
CA ARG A 75 11.55 -2.69 -7.09
C ARG A 75 11.66 -2.89 -5.57
N GLU A 76 10.69 -3.57 -4.96
CA GLU A 76 10.73 -3.86 -3.52
C GLU A 76 11.83 -4.84 -3.13
N LYS A 77 12.07 -5.90 -3.92
CA LYS A 77 13.17 -6.85 -3.67
C LYS A 77 14.51 -6.13 -3.72
N ILE A 78 14.77 -5.37 -4.80
CA ILE A 78 16.01 -4.61 -4.95
C ILE A 78 16.21 -3.62 -3.80
N GLN A 79 15.16 -2.88 -3.44
CA GLN A 79 15.23 -1.94 -2.31
C GLN A 79 15.58 -2.63 -0.99
N LYS A 80 15.00 -3.82 -0.72
CA LYS A 80 15.31 -4.62 0.46
C LYS A 80 16.76 -5.09 0.45
N SER A 81 17.27 -5.56 -0.69
CA SER A 81 18.67 -5.97 -0.83
C SER A 81 19.64 -4.81 -0.58
N ILE A 82 19.36 -3.62 -1.14
CA ILE A 82 20.15 -2.42 -0.87
C ILE A 82 20.18 -2.09 0.63
N THR A 83 19.02 -2.13 1.28
CA THR A 83 18.91 -1.87 2.73
C THR A 83 19.68 -2.92 3.52
N SER A 84 19.50 -4.21 3.22
CA SER A 84 20.20 -5.31 3.89
C SER A 84 21.72 -5.18 3.81
N LEU A 85 22.27 -4.91 2.63
CA LEU A 85 23.71 -4.69 2.45
C LEU A 85 24.22 -3.40 3.12
N LYS A 86 23.35 -2.40 3.32
CA LYS A 86 23.70 -1.20 4.09
C LYS A 86 23.83 -1.50 5.58
N MET A 87 23.04 -2.43 6.13
CA MET A 87 23.05 -2.75 7.56
C MET A 87 24.39 -3.30 8.05
N THR A 88 25.28 -3.78 7.16
CA THR A 88 26.64 -4.18 7.54
C THR A 88 27.43 -3.07 8.24
N GLN A 89 27.04 -1.79 8.06
CA GLN A 89 27.59 -0.66 8.82
C GLN A 89 27.46 -0.84 10.34
N GLU A 90 26.48 -1.61 10.82
CA GLU A 90 26.30 -1.89 12.25
C GLU A 90 27.45 -2.74 12.83
N ASN A 91 28.27 -3.39 12.01
CA ASN A 91 29.42 -4.15 12.48
C ASN A 91 30.67 -3.27 12.69
N GLU A 92 30.59 -1.97 12.39
CA GLU A 92 31.70 -1.03 12.59
C GLU A 92 32.12 -1.00 14.07
N GLY A 93 33.41 -1.19 14.33
CA GLY A 93 33.95 -1.27 15.69
C GLY A 93 33.58 -2.54 16.48
N ARG A 94 32.83 -3.49 15.89
CA ARG A 94 32.43 -4.76 16.53
C ARG A 94 33.19 -5.99 16.01
N VAL A 95 33.87 -5.86 14.86
CA VAL A 95 34.61 -6.94 14.20
C VAL A 95 35.99 -6.46 13.75
N ASN A 96 36.84 -7.38 13.29
CA ASN A 96 38.18 -7.07 12.75
C ASN A 96 38.12 -5.99 11.66
N SER A 97 38.92 -4.91 11.82
CA SER A 97 38.89 -3.73 10.93
C SER A 97 39.18 -4.05 9.46
N LYS A 98 40.21 -4.88 9.18
CA LYS A 98 40.60 -5.23 7.81
C LYS A 98 39.50 -6.04 7.09
N ALA A 99 38.90 -6.99 7.81
CA ALA A 99 37.78 -7.77 7.29
C ALA A 99 36.54 -6.89 7.07
N TYR A 100 36.24 -6.00 8.01
CA TYR A 100 35.13 -5.04 7.89
C TYR A 100 35.27 -4.15 6.65
N GLU A 101 36.43 -3.51 6.47
CA GLU A 101 36.71 -2.62 5.32
C GLU A 101 36.55 -3.36 3.99
N SER A 102 37.05 -4.60 3.91
CA SER A 102 36.94 -5.44 2.72
C SER A 102 35.47 -5.75 2.39
N VAL A 103 34.68 -6.19 3.38
CA VAL A 103 33.25 -6.47 3.20
C VAL A 103 32.47 -5.21 2.84
N GLN A 104 32.78 -4.07 3.47
CA GLN A 104 32.12 -2.80 3.21
C GLN A 104 32.34 -2.34 1.76
N LYS A 105 33.57 -2.50 1.24
CA LYS A 105 33.92 -2.20 -0.15
C LYS A 105 33.15 -3.08 -1.14
N ILE A 106 33.10 -4.39 -0.90
CA ILE A 106 32.33 -5.34 -1.72
C ILE A 106 30.84 -4.97 -1.70
N ASN A 107 30.27 -4.76 -0.52
CA ASN A 107 28.86 -4.39 -0.39
C ASN A 107 28.56 -3.02 -1.01
N GLN A 108 29.50 -2.08 -1.00
CA GLN A 108 29.34 -0.80 -1.69
C GLN A 108 29.25 -0.98 -3.21
N GLN A 109 30.12 -1.79 -3.81
CA GLN A 109 30.08 -2.09 -5.25
C GLN A 109 28.74 -2.73 -5.64
N THR A 110 28.30 -3.75 -4.91
CA THR A 110 27.00 -4.41 -5.14
C THR A 110 25.83 -3.44 -4.99
N ARG A 111 25.87 -2.55 -3.98
CA ARG A 111 24.82 -1.53 -3.79
C ARG A 111 24.77 -0.54 -4.96
N VAL A 112 25.89 -0.19 -5.57
CA VAL A 112 25.91 0.69 -6.76
C VAL A 112 25.20 0.00 -7.93
N ALA A 113 25.53 -1.27 -8.21
CA ALA A 113 24.86 -2.04 -9.24
C ALA A 113 23.34 -2.14 -8.99
N LEU A 114 22.93 -2.48 -7.76
CA LEU A 114 21.52 -2.55 -7.38
C LEU A 114 20.79 -1.21 -7.51
N LYS A 115 21.45 -0.08 -7.23
CA LYS A 115 20.87 1.26 -7.45
C LYS A 115 20.63 1.54 -8.92
N ASN A 116 21.51 1.09 -9.80
CA ASN A 116 21.33 1.22 -11.24
C ASN A 116 20.16 0.36 -11.73
N SER A 117 20.05 -0.89 -11.27
CA SER A 117 18.89 -1.76 -11.54
C SER A 117 17.59 -1.14 -11.00
N LEU A 118 17.62 -0.54 -9.81
CA LEU A 118 16.47 0.16 -9.25
C LEU A 118 16.00 1.30 -10.16
N LYS A 119 16.95 2.11 -10.68
CA LYS A 119 16.64 3.20 -11.61
C LYS A 119 16.08 2.67 -12.94
N ALA A 120 16.61 1.56 -13.45
CA ALA A 120 16.08 0.91 -14.64
C ALA A 120 14.60 0.50 -14.44
N ILE A 121 14.27 -0.15 -13.32
CA ILE A 121 12.88 -0.50 -13.01
C ILE A 121 12.00 0.75 -12.86
N GLU A 122 12.50 1.82 -12.25
CA GLU A 122 11.74 3.06 -12.15
C GLU A 122 11.48 3.71 -13.52
N ASN A 123 12.41 3.60 -14.47
CA ASN A 123 12.18 4.03 -15.84
C ASN A 123 11.12 3.18 -16.55
N GLU A 124 11.12 1.86 -16.33
CA GLU A 124 10.09 0.96 -16.86
C GLU A 124 8.71 1.31 -16.30
N ILE A 125 8.61 1.61 -15.00
CA ILE A 125 7.36 2.09 -14.39
C ILE A 125 6.91 3.38 -15.10
N GLU A 126 7.81 4.32 -15.34
CA GLU A 126 7.50 5.55 -16.08
C GLU A 126 7.08 5.28 -17.53
N ARG A 127 7.62 4.26 -18.20
CA ARG A 127 7.17 3.83 -19.53
C ARG A 127 5.69 3.42 -19.50
N VAL A 128 5.30 2.52 -18.60
CA VAL A 128 3.90 2.07 -18.49
C VAL A 128 2.95 3.25 -18.30
N PHE A 129 3.30 4.20 -17.44
CA PHE A 129 2.48 5.41 -17.30
C PHE A 129 2.46 6.30 -18.54
N LYS A 130 3.49 6.32 -19.38
CA LYS A 130 3.45 7.06 -20.65
C LYS A 130 2.54 6.40 -21.68
N GLU A 131 2.52 5.07 -21.71
CA GLU A 131 1.71 4.26 -22.62
C GLU A 131 0.22 4.24 -22.25
N HIS A 132 -0.12 4.49 -20.98
CA HIS A 132 -1.49 4.50 -20.48
C HIS A 132 -1.93 5.89 -19.93
N PRO A 133 -2.50 6.77 -20.78
CA PRO A 133 -2.84 8.16 -20.41
C PRO A 133 -3.77 8.31 -19.22
N GLU A 134 -4.77 7.44 -19.05
CA GLU A 134 -5.70 7.50 -17.91
C GLU A 134 -4.99 7.20 -16.58
N LEU A 135 -4.07 6.23 -16.56
CA LEU A 135 -3.24 5.95 -15.38
C LEU A 135 -2.32 7.13 -15.09
N LYS A 136 -1.74 7.73 -16.12
CA LYS A 136 -0.86 8.90 -16.02
C LYS A 136 -1.58 10.09 -15.40
N LYS A 137 -2.76 10.41 -15.92
CA LYS A 137 -3.61 11.50 -15.43
C LYS A 137 -3.88 11.36 -13.94
N ASN A 138 -4.33 10.19 -13.50
CA ASN A 138 -4.60 9.94 -12.09
C ASN A 138 -3.33 9.95 -11.23
N ARG A 139 -2.20 9.44 -11.73
CA ARG A 139 -0.91 9.56 -11.04
C ARG A 139 -0.49 11.02 -10.87
N ASP A 140 -0.62 11.84 -11.90
CA ASP A 140 -0.21 13.25 -11.88
C ASP A 140 -1.12 14.07 -10.97
N LEU A 141 -2.42 13.79 -10.95
CA LEU A 141 -3.37 14.31 -9.96
C LEU A 141 -2.92 13.97 -8.53
N LEU A 142 -2.52 12.73 -8.25
CA LEU A 142 -2.02 12.37 -6.91
C LEU A 142 -0.71 13.07 -6.56
N LYS A 143 0.20 13.22 -7.53
CA LYS A 143 1.50 13.88 -7.34
C LYS A 143 1.36 15.37 -7.00
N SER A 144 0.24 16.00 -7.35
CA SER A 144 -0.06 17.37 -6.93
C SER A 144 -0.29 17.51 -5.41
N ILE A 145 -0.58 16.41 -4.71
CA ILE A 145 -0.80 16.41 -3.26
C ILE A 145 0.55 16.54 -2.55
N LYS A 146 0.71 17.62 -1.78
CA LYS A 146 1.92 17.85 -0.98
C LYS A 146 2.20 16.67 -0.03
N GLY A 147 3.33 16.01 -0.26
CA GLY A 147 3.75 14.82 0.50
C GLY A 147 3.63 13.50 -0.28
N ILE A 148 2.90 13.48 -1.40
CA ILE A 148 2.81 12.32 -2.29
C ILE A 148 3.77 12.53 -3.48
N GLY A 149 4.88 11.79 -3.47
CA GLY A 149 5.85 11.81 -4.58
C GLY A 149 5.57 10.74 -5.63
N THR A 150 6.35 10.74 -6.71
CA THR A 150 6.19 9.89 -7.91
C THR A 150 5.95 8.41 -7.59
N ILE A 151 6.78 7.81 -6.73
CA ILE A 151 6.67 6.39 -6.37
C ILE A 151 5.39 6.11 -5.58
N ILE A 152 5.00 7.01 -4.67
CA ILE A 152 3.80 6.83 -3.84
C ILE A 152 2.56 6.99 -4.71
N SER A 153 2.50 8.00 -5.58
CA SER A 153 1.38 8.18 -6.51
C SER A 153 1.21 6.99 -7.45
N ALA A 154 2.31 6.51 -8.04
CA ALA A 154 2.29 5.37 -8.94
C ALA A 154 1.84 4.08 -8.22
N TYR A 155 2.36 3.84 -7.00
CA TYR A 155 1.94 2.69 -6.21
C TYR A 155 0.48 2.75 -5.79
N LEU A 156 -0.05 3.94 -5.48
CA LEU A 156 -1.46 4.14 -5.16
C LEU A 156 -2.37 3.82 -6.36
N VAL A 157 -2.00 4.25 -7.57
CA VAL A 157 -2.73 3.88 -8.79
C VAL A 157 -2.73 2.35 -8.97
N MET A 158 -1.56 1.72 -8.87
CA MET A 158 -1.42 0.27 -9.01
C MET A 158 -2.26 -0.50 -7.98
N ILE A 159 -2.17 -0.16 -6.68
CA ILE A 159 -2.81 -0.95 -5.62
C ILE A 159 -4.34 -0.77 -5.58
N THR A 160 -4.82 0.39 -6.02
CA THR A 160 -6.25 0.71 -6.07
C THR A 160 -6.91 0.33 -7.40
N HIS A 161 -6.14 -0.24 -8.34
CA HIS A 161 -6.58 -0.51 -9.72
C HIS A 161 -7.17 0.76 -10.34
N ASN A 162 -6.39 1.84 -10.31
CA ASN A 162 -6.82 3.16 -10.73
C ASN A 162 -8.10 3.65 -9.99
N PHE A 163 -8.14 3.47 -8.68
CA PHE A 163 -9.25 3.84 -7.79
C PHE A 163 -10.59 3.12 -8.05
N THR A 164 -10.60 2.05 -8.85
CA THR A 164 -11.81 1.24 -9.09
C THR A 164 -12.00 0.13 -8.06
N LYS A 165 -10.91 -0.36 -7.44
CA LYS A 165 -10.95 -1.50 -6.50
C LYS A 165 -11.67 -1.18 -5.18
N PHE A 166 -11.67 0.08 -4.75
CA PHE A 166 -12.20 0.46 -3.45
C PHE A 166 -13.32 1.49 -3.60
N LYS A 167 -14.51 1.18 -3.08
CA LYS A 167 -15.69 2.06 -3.12
C LYS A 167 -15.44 3.43 -2.46
N ASN A 168 -14.62 3.49 -1.42
CA ASN A 168 -14.30 4.73 -0.72
C ASN A 168 -12.97 4.66 0.03
N SER A 169 -12.52 5.84 0.48
CA SER A 169 -11.30 6.04 1.25
C SER A 169 -11.28 5.24 2.57
N ARG A 170 -12.44 5.03 3.21
CA ARG A 170 -12.54 4.26 4.46
C ARG A 170 -12.22 2.79 4.24
N LYS A 171 -12.73 2.17 3.15
CA LYS A 171 -12.39 0.79 2.79
C LYS A 171 -10.91 0.64 2.48
N PHE A 172 -10.33 1.59 1.76
CA PHE A 172 -8.88 1.62 1.53
C PHE A 172 -8.07 1.80 2.82
N ALA A 173 -8.56 2.61 3.76
CA ALA A 173 -7.93 2.82 5.06
C ALA A 173 -7.92 1.55 5.92
N CYS A 174 -9.00 0.76 5.90
CA CYS A 174 -9.03 -0.57 6.52
C CYS A 174 -7.99 -1.50 5.87
N TYR A 175 -8.00 -1.60 4.53
CA TYR A 175 -7.03 -2.41 3.78
C TYR A 175 -5.57 -2.03 4.07
N SER A 176 -5.30 -0.74 4.24
CA SER A 176 -3.96 -0.19 4.51
C SER A 176 -3.55 -0.28 5.97
N GLY A 177 -4.41 -0.77 6.87
CA GLY A 177 -4.13 -0.85 8.32
C GLY A 177 -3.94 0.49 9.00
N ILE A 178 -4.65 1.52 8.53
CA ILE A 178 -4.65 2.86 9.13
C ILE A 178 -5.99 3.20 9.78
N ALA A 179 -7.07 2.47 9.49
CA ALA A 179 -8.33 2.61 10.21
C ALA A 179 -8.19 2.01 11.62
N PRO A 180 -8.47 2.78 12.69
CA PRO A 180 -8.50 2.27 14.04
C PRO A 180 -9.84 1.56 14.31
N PHE A 181 -9.80 0.48 15.08
CA PHE A 181 -10.97 -0.30 15.50
C PHE A 181 -11.07 -0.29 17.01
N GLU A 182 -12.27 -0.03 17.53
CA GLU A 182 -12.55 -0.11 18.95
C GLU A 182 -12.48 -1.56 19.42
N HIS A 183 -11.91 -1.76 20.60
CA HIS A 183 -11.88 -3.07 21.24
C HIS A 183 -12.79 -3.03 22.46
N SER A 184 -14.08 -3.04 22.21
CA SER A 184 -15.11 -3.05 23.24
C SER A 184 -16.00 -4.28 23.13
N SER A 185 -16.29 -4.89 24.27
CA SER A 185 -17.26 -5.98 24.39
C SER A 185 -18.22 -5.66 25.55
N GLY A 186 -19.51 -5.53 25.23
CA GLY A 186 -20.52 -5.09 26.18
C GLY A 186 -20.23 -3.71 26.79
N LYS A 187 -20.67 -3.50 28.05
CA LYS A 187 -20.45 -2.25 28.80
C LYS A 187 -19.13 -2.25 29.60
N SER A 188 -18.54 -3.42 29.85
CA SER A 188 -17.44 -3.61 30.82
C SER A 188 -16.05 -3.66 30.18
N VAL A 189 -15.91 -4.10 28.93
CA VAL A 189 -14.61 -4.14 28.24
C VAL A 189 -14.45 -2.89 27.38
N ARG A 190 -13.52 -2.02 27.77
CA ARG A 190 -13.07 -0.84 26.99
C ARG A 190 -11.56 -0.88 26.79
N GLY A 191 -11.13 -1.65 25.80
CA GLY A 191 -9.74 -1.67 25.35
C GLY A 191 -9.37 -0.42 24.56
N LYS A 192 -8.06 -0.17 24.41
CA LYS A 192 -7.56 0.91 23.54
C LYS A 192 -7.92 0.62 22.09
N THR A 193 -8.34 1.65 21.36
CA THR A 193 -8.58 1.56 19.91
C THR A 193 -7.26 1.26 19.19
N GLN A 194 -7.23 0.19 18.39
CA GLN A 194 -6.01 -0.28 17.72
C GLN A 194 -6.25 -0.52 16.23
N VAL A 195 -5.17 -0.44 15.45
CA VAL A 195 -5.19 -0.79 14.03
C VAL A 195 -5.03 -2.30 13.87
N ASN A 196 -5.77 -2.89 12.94
CA ASN A 196 -5.71 -4.33 12.71
C ASN A 196 -4.36 -4.75 12.08
N HIS A 197 -3.87 -5.93 12.44
CA HIS A 197 -2.68 -6.55 11.84
C HIS A 197 -2.92 -7.07 10.42
N PHE A 198 -4.19 -7.35 10.05
CA PHE A 198 -4.61 -7.72 8.69
C PHE A 198 -4.60 -6.48 7.79
N ALA A 199 -3.41 -6.13 7.32
CA ALA A 199 -3.18 -4.91 6.58
C ALA A 199 -2.09 -5.07 5.52
N ASN A 200 -2.20 -4.30 4.45
CA ASN A 200 -1.10 -4.10 3.52
C ASN A 200 -0.02 -3.21 4.16
N LYS A 201 0.96 -3.86 4.81
CA LYS A 201 2.08 -3.19 5.50
C LYS A 201 2.90 -2.29 4.57
N LYS A 202 2.99 -2.63 3.28
CA LYS A 202 3.71 -1.84 2.28
C LYS A 202 3.04 -0.49 2.03
N VAL A 203 1.73 -0.48 1.80
CA VAL A 203 0.95 0.76 1.67
C VAL A 203 1.11 1.61 2.95
N LYS A 204 1.02 0.99 4.12
CA LYS A 204 1.19 1.69 5.40
C LYS A 204 2.56 2.35 5.56
N ALA A 205 3.63 1.70 5.08
CA ALA A 205 4.99 2.21 5.08
C ALA A 205 5.17 3.37 4.09
N LEU A 206 4.63 3.24 2.86
CA LEU A 206 4.62 4.32 1.87
C LEU A 206 3.88 5.55 2.39
N LEU A 207 2.72 5.36 3.03
CA LEU A 207 1.98 6.45 3.68
C LEU A 207 2.76 7.05 4.85
N SER A 208 3.55 6.28 5.62
CA SER A 208 4.46 6.86 6.63
C SER A 208 5.47 7.82 6.01
N MET A 209 6.06 7.45 4.87
CA MET A 209 7.00 8.33 4.15
C MET A 209 6.29 9.57 3.61
N ALA A 210 5.04 9.41 3.13
CA ALA A 210 4.21 10.52 2.69
C ALA A 210 3.94 11.53 3.83
N VAL A 211 3.67 11.04 5.04
CA VAL A 211 3.48 11.91 6.23
C VAL A 211 4.73 12.73 6.52
N GLN A 212 5.92 12.13 6.46
CA GLN A 212 7.18 12.86 6.74
C GLN A 212 7.40 13.98 5.73
N SER A 213 7.12 13.73 4.44
CA SER A 213 7.19 14.75 3.40
C SER A 213 6.09 15.81 3.58
N ALA A 214 4.84 15.40 3.85
CA ALA A 214 3.72 16.31 4.05
C ALA A 214 3.96 17.26 5.24
N LYS A 215 4.50 16.76 6.36
CA LYS A 215 4.87 17.61 7.51
C LYS A 215 5.90 18.68 7.17
N LYS A 216 6.79 18.43 6.20
CA LYS A 216 7.83 19.38 5.79
C LYS A 216 7.29 20.43 4.83
N TYR A 217 6.42 20.05 3.88
CA TYR A 217 6.05 20.92 2.75
C TYR A 217 4.59 21.42 2.77
N ASN A 218 3.72 20.83 3.60
CA ASN A 218 2.31 21.22 3.75
C ASN A 218 2.12 21.90 5.12
N SER A 219 1.93 23.22 5.11
CA SER A 219 1.75 24.04 6.30
C SER A 219 0.53 23.63 7.12
N GLN A 220 -0.59 23.28 6.48
CA GLN A 220 -1.80 22.80 7.15
C GLN A 220 -1.54 21.48 7.91
N ILE A 221 -0.83 20.54 7.29
CA ILE A 221 -0.47 19.27 7.93
C ILE A 221 0.55 19.48 9.05
N LYS A 222 1.51 20.39 8.88
CA LYS A 222 2.48 20.77 9.91
C LYS A 222 1.77 21.36 11.14
N ALA A 223 0.92 22.36 10.94
CA ALA A 223 0.14 22.99 12.01
C ALA A 223 -0.77 21.97 12.73
N TYR A 224 -1.41 21.06 11.99
CA TYR A 224 -2.18 19.97 12.59
C TYR A 224 -1.32 19.04 13.45
N PHE A 225 -0.11 18.71 12.98
CA PHE A 225 0.82 17.85 13.72
C PHE A 225 1.27 18.51 15.03
N GLU A 226 1.67 19.79 14.98
CA GLU A 226 2.13 20.57 16.13
C GLU A 226 1.02 20.75 17.17
N LYS A 227 -0.17 21.20 16.74
CA LYS A 227 -1.34 21.32 17.61
C LYS A 227 -1.68 20.01 18.33
N LYS A 228 -1.62 18.87 17.63
CA LYS A 228 -1.91 17.57 18.27
C LYS A 228 -0.80 17.11 19.20
N LYS A 229 0.44 17.48 18.93
CA LYS A 229 1.58 17.20 19.81
C LYS A 229 1.46 18.01 21.11
N GLU A 230 1.10 19.29 21.03
CA GLU A 230 0.84 20.16 22.19
C GLU A 230 -0.31 19.64 23.06
N GLN A 231 -1.32 19.03 22.44
CA GLN A 231 -2.41 18.33 23.15
C GLN A 231 -1.98 17.00 23.82
N GLY A 232 -0.68 16.70 23.90
CA GLY A 232 -0.14 15.49 24.52
C GLY A 232 -0.45 14.20 23.77
N LYS A 233 -0.89 14.26 22.50
CA LYS A 233 -1.23 13.04 21.74
C LYS A 233 0.03 12.33 21.27
N HIS A 234 0.00 11.00 21.35
CA HIS A 234 1.12 10.16 20.93
C HIS A 234 1.45 10.33 19.44
N ILE A 235 2.74 10.46 19.10
CA ILE A 235 3.22 10.80 17.74
C ILE A 235 2.72 9.79 16.69
N LEU A 236 2.70 8.49 17.01
CA LEU A 236 2.22 7.47 16.07
C LEU A 236 0.72 7.61 15.77
N LEU A 237 -0.08 8.05 16.74
CA LEU A 237 -1.50 8.31 16.55
C LEU A 237 -1.70 9.51 15.63
N ILE A 238 -0.94 10.58 15.85
CA ILE A 238 -0.98 11.77 14.98
C ILE A 238 -0.58 11.39 13.55
N SER A 239 0.52 10.64 13.39
CA SER A 239 0.97 10.15 12.08
C SER A 239 -0.12 9.34 11.38
N ASN A 240 -0.77 8.41 12.09
CA ASN A 240 -1.85 7.60 11.53
C ASN A 240 -3.06 8.45 11.09
N ASN A 241 -3.41 9.48 11.85
CA ASN A 241 -4.45 10.45 11.47
C ASN A 241 -4.07 11.22 10.19
N ILE A 242 -2.80 11.63 10.05
CA ILE A 242 -2.32 12.31 8.84
C ILE A 242 -2.36 11.35 7.64
N LYS A 243 -1.99 10.07 7.80
CA LYS A 243 -2.14 9.08 6.72
C LYS A 243 -3.58 9.02 6.22
N PHE A 244 -4.55 8.97 7.14
CA PHE A 244 -5.96 8.93 6.75
C PHE A 244 -6.41 10.23 6.07
N LYS A 245 -5.93 11.40 6.53
CA LYS A 245 -6.15 12.68 5.83
C LYS A 245 -5.60 12.64 4.40
N LEU A 246 -4.37 12.18 4.19
CA LEU A 246 -3.78 12.05 2.86
C LEU A 246 -4.57 11.09 1.96
N VAL A 247 -5.04 9.96 2.51
CA VAL A 247 -5.91 9.02 1.79
C VAL A 247 -7.24 9.67 1.39
N ASN A 248 -7.88 10.44 2.28
CA ASN A 248 -9.12 11.15 1.93
C ASN A 248 -8.87 12.19 0.84
N ILE A 249 -7.77 12.94 0.91
CA ILE A 249 -7.39 13.91 -0.12
C ILE A 249 -7.15 13.19 -1.46
N ALA A 250 -6.44 12.06 -1.46
CA ALA A 250 -6.19 11.28 -2.67
C ALA A 250 -7.50 10.85 -3.36
N PHE A 251 -8.44 10.25 -2.62
CA PHE A 251 -9.74 9.86 -3.17
C PHE A 251 -10.57 11.07 -3.64
N ALA A 252 -10.51 12.19 -2.92
CA ALA A 252 -11.24 13.40 -3.29
C ALA A 252 -10.68 14.04 -4.58
N VAL A 253 -9.36 14.12 -4.72
CA VAL A 253 -8.68 14.66 -5.90
C VAL A 253 -8.98 13.82 -7.14
N ILE A 254 -8.94 12.48 -7.02
CA ILE A 254 -9.30 11.58 -8.11
C ILE A 254 -10.77 11.73 -8.49
N LYS A 255 -11.68 11.74 -7.52
CA LYS A 255 -13.12 11.92 -7.78
C LYS A 255 -13.43 13.27 -8.44
N ARG A 256 -12.74 14.33 -8.04
CA ARG A 256 -12.92 15.69 -8.58
C ARG A 256 -12.26 15.86 -9.95
N GLY A 257 -11.23 15.07 -10.27
CA GLY A 257 -10.49 15.15 -11.53
C GLY A 257 -9.61 16.39 -11.67
N THR A 258 -9.40 17.18 -10.61
CA THR A 258 -8.58 18.39 -10.64
C THR A 258 -7.48 18.39 -9.58
N PRO A 259 -6.31 19.00 -9.85
CA PRO A 259 -5.16 19.00 -8.93
C PRO A 259 -5.49 19.48 -7.52
N TYR A 260 -4.68 19.05 -6.55
CA TYR A 260 -4.76 19.52 -5.17
C TYR A 260 -4.50 21.02 -5.07
N VAL A 261 -5.39 21.72 -4.36
CA VAL A 261 -5.29 23.16 -4.11
C VAL A 261 -4.92 23.36 -2.65
N ASP A 262 -3.82 24.07 -2.42
CA ASP A 262 -3.36 24.43 -1.08
C ASP A 262 -3.99 25.76 -0.64
N ILE A 263 -5.19 25.67 -0.06
CA ILE A 263 -5.96 26.82 0.39
C ILE A 263 -5.23 27.60 1.49
N TYR A 264 -4.39 26.92 2.29
CA TYR A 264 -3.65 27.55 3.39
C TYR A 264 -2.59 28.55 2.92
N LYS A 265 -2.14 28.46 1.66
CA LYS A 265 -1.27 29.49 1.06
C LYS A 265 -1.98 30.82 0.84
N TYR A 266 -3.29 30.79 0.63
CA TYR A 266 -4.09 31.99 0.35
C TYR A 266 -4.74 32.57 1.62
N ALA A 267 -4.81 31.78 2.69
CA ALA A 267 -5.37 32.21 3.97
C ALA A 267 -4.45 33.11 4.81
N THR A 268 -3.22 33.39 4.36
CA THR A 268 -2.23 34.21 5.09
C THR A 268 -2.10 35.65 4.55
N VAL A 269 -3.06 36.11 3.74
CA VAL A 269 -3.11 37.48 3.19
C VAL A 269 -4.31 38.27 3.75
N ALA A 270 -4.67 38.07 5.01
CA ALA A 270 -5.65 38.90 5.70
C ALA A 270 -5.17 39.16 7.13
#